data_AF-A0A1I8PKT7-F1
#
_entry.id   AF-A0A1I8PKT7-F1
#
_cell.length_a   1.000
_cell.length_b   1.000
_cell.length_c   1.000
_cell.angle_alpha   90.00
_cell.angle_beta   90.00
_cell.angle_gamma   90.00
#
_symmetry.space_group_name_H-M   'P 1'
#
loop_
_entity.id
_entity.type
_entity.pdbx_description
1 polymer ?
#
loop_
_entity_poly.entity_id
_entity_poly.type
_entity_poly.pdbx_seq_one_letter_code
_entity_poly.pdbx_strand_id
1 'polypeptide(L)'
;MLIPIVVQVCLLVMVSGETLSNARPKCFYNETVDLRNYESLSNGSYLYRDILIEPEKLAFYEYRIKFLGRRVKAERHLRGCICDTSKRRYCINLCCEVGETYNKTSTRCEPMPVLSSWPMQIPMVLMNGTKVNVALLDHFVYKVDLPCKKPEWLLIENEPWELNEDGILQILEKSDAVIDDYADLGTVSYCITPYLPNSTKNYVLAPMSCPIKNEKTFLMTLNTYSMTVSVIFLIPTIIIYILLKSLRSSISGRM
;
A
#
# COMPACT_ATOMS: atom_id res chain seq x y z
N MET A 1 67.40 20.24 -21.65
CA MET A 1 66.73 18.98 -22.07
C MET A 1 65.94 18.46 -20.87
N LEU A 2 64.65 18.16 -21.06
CA LEU A 2 63.75 17.42 -20.15
C LEU A 2 63.21 18.11 -18.87
N ILE A 3 62.42 19.19 -18.97
CA ILE A 3 61.54 19.60 -17.82
C ILE A 3 60.06 19.92 -18.16
N PRO A 4 59.58 20.26 -19.39
CA PRO A 4 58.18 20.71 -19.51
C PRO A 4 57.14 19.66 -19.96
N ILE A 5 57.49 18.38 -20.14
CA ILE A 5 56.56 17.39 -20.76
C ILE A 5 55.80 16.55 -19.71
N VAL A 6 56.34 16.39 -18.50
CA VAL A 6 55.75 15.47 -17.50
C VAL A 6 54.51 16.05 -16.81
N VAL A 7 54.40 17.38 -16.72
CA VAL A 7 53.29 18.05 -16.02
C VAL A 7 51.99 18.06 -16.85
N GLN A 8 52.09 18.08 -18.19
CA GLN A 8 50.93 18.14 -19.08
C GLN A 8 50.21 16.77 -19.21
N VAL A 9 50.92 15.65 -18.99
CA VAL A 9 50.36 14.29 -19.16
C VAL A 9 49.63 13.81 -17.90
N CYS A 10 49.91 14.40 -16.72
CA CYS A 10 49.22 14.02 -15.48
C CYS A 10 47.82 14.64 -15.33
N LEU A 11 47.42 15.61 -16.17
CA LEU A 11 46.12 16.29 -16.04
C LEU A 11 44.96 15.59 -16.80
N LEU A 12 45.22 14.51 -17.55
CA LEU A 12 44.23 13.93 -18.48
C LEU A 12 43.60 12.61 -18.06
N VAL A 13 43.86 12.09 -16.86
CA VAL A 13 43.25 10.83 -16.41
C VAL A 13 42.64 10.99 -15.01
N MET A 14 41.64 11.85 -14.91
CA MET A 14 40.62 11.80 -13.87
C MET A 14 39.25 11.90 -14.53
N VAL A 15 38.99 11.07 -15.55
CA VAL A 15 37.61 10.67 -15.85
C VAL A 15 37.25 9.69 -14.75
N SER A 16 36.76 10.22 -13.63
CA SER A 16 36.04 9.44 -12.64
C SER A 16 34.79 8.92 -13.33
N GLY A 17 34.88 7.71 -13.90
CA GLY A 17 33.70 6.89 -14.08
C GLY A 17 33.13 6.70 -12.69
N GLU A 18 32.00 7.36 -12.40
CA GLU A 18 31.23 7.07 -11.20
C GLU A 18 30.88 5.59 -11.29
N THR A 19 31.66 4.74 -10.62
CA THR A 19 31.27 3.35 -10.48
C THR A 19 29.93 3.37 -9.78
N LEU A 20 28.92 2.77 -10.41
CA LEU A 20 27.57 2.62 -9.86
C LEU A 20 27.58 1.97 -8.46
N SER A 21 28.73 1.42 -8.04
CA SER A 21 28.99 0.77 -6.77
C SER A 21 28.73 1.62 -5.52
N ASN A 22 28.63 2.96 -5.62
CA ASN A 22 28.38 3.83 -4.46
C ASN A 22 27.28 4.90 -4.67
N ALA A 23 26.45 4.75 -5.71
CA ALA A 23 25.40 5.72 -6.01
C ALA A 23 24.33 5.76 -4.92
N ARG A 24 24.16 6.92 -4.26
CA ARG A 24 23.07 7.20 -3.32
C ARG A 24 21.71 7.05 -4.02
N PRO A 25 20.62 6.72 -3.29
CA PRO A 25 19.27 6.68 -3.85
C PRO A 25 18.95 7.98 -4.61
N LYS A 26 18.59 7.85 -5.90
CA LYS A 26 18.35 8.98 -6.81
C LYS A 26 16.90 9.48 -6.80
N CYS A 27 15.96 8.62 -6.38
CA CYS A 27 14.53 8.90 -6.29
C CYS A 27 13.93 8.12 -5.12
N PHE A 28 12.66 8.37 -4.78
CA PHE A 28 12.02 7.64 -3.70
C PHE A 28 11.79 6.17 -4.08
N TYR A 29 11.82 5.26 -3.10
CA TYR A 29 11.69 3.83 -3.38
C TYR A 29 10.36 3.49 -4.09
N ASN A 30 9.27 4.18 -3.74
CA ASN A 30 7.96 4.03 -4.39
C ASN A 30 7.95 4.45 -5.86
N GLU A 31 8.88 5.30 -6.29
CA GLU A 31 9.06 5.75 -7.67
C GLU A 31 9.96 4.82 -8.49
N THR A 32 10.44 3.71 -7.90
CA THR A 32 11.40 2.81 -8.57
C THR A 32 10.84 1.43 -8.87
N VAL A 33 11.44 0.75 -9.83
CA VAL A 33 11.23 -0.67 -10.09
C VAL A 33 12.51 -1.49 -9.87
N ASP A 34 12.35 -2.76 -9.52
CA ASP A 34 13.46 -3.71 -9.37
C ASP A 34 13.93 -4.19 -10.75
N LEU A 35 15.23 -4.04 -11.03
CA LEU A 35 15.81 -4.35 -12.34
C LEU A 35 16.64 -5.65 -12.34
N ARG A 36 16.61 -6.44 -11.26
CA ARG A 36 17.42 -7.67 -11.15
C ARG A 36 17.16 -8.71 -12.26
N ASN A 37 15.94 -8.74 -12.79
CA ASN A 37 15.53 -9.67 -13.83
C ASN A 37 15.49 -9.04 -15.23
N TYR A 38 16.07 -7.85 -15.39
CA TYR A 38 16.11 -7.12 -16.65
C TYR A 38 17.55 -7.08 -17.17
N GLU A 39 17.70 -7.17 -18.48
CA GLU A 39 19.00 -7.02 -19.14
C GLU A 39 19.28 -5.54 -19.44
N SER A 40 20.53 -5.13 -19.26
CA SER A 40 20.98 -3.79 -19.65
C SER A 40 21.18 -3.70 -21.15
N LEU A 41 20.81 -2.58 -21.74
CA LEU A 41 21.16 -2.21 -23.11
C LEU A 41 22.66 -1.87 -23.22
N SER A 42 23.19 -1.82 -24.44
CA SER A 42 24.62 -1.59 -24.72
C SER A 42 25.17 -0.28 -24.16
N ASN A 43 24.31 0.72 -23.99
CA ASN A 43 24.63 2.02 -23.39
C ASN A 43 24.46 2.06 -21.85
N GLY A 44 24.19 0.92 -21.21
CA GLY A 44 23.97 0.79 -19.76
C GLY A 44 22.57 1.21 -19.28
N SER A 45 21.67 1.60 -20.18
CA SER A 45 20.27 1.87 -19.85
C SER A 45 19.46 0.57 -19.72
N TYR A 46 18.26 0.67 -19.15
CA TYR A 46 17.33 -0.46 -19.02
C TYR A 46 16.01 -0.13 -19.70
N LEU A 47 15.36 -1.14 -20.27
CA LEU A 47 14.01 -1.00 -20.84
C LEU A 47 13.00 -1.72 -19.94
N TYR A 48 12.07 -0.96 -19.37
CA TYR A 48 10.98 -1.50 -18.56
C TYR A 48 9.64 -1.07 -19.16
N ARG A 49 8.88 -2.01 -19.76
CA ARG A 49 7.52 -1.77 -20.30
C ARG A 49 7.46 -0.47 -21.14
N ASP A 50 8.37 -0.38 -22.11
CA ASP A 50 8.56 0.77 -23.00
C ASP A 50 9.11 2.06 -22.36
N ILE A 51 9.46 2.03 -21.07
CA ILE A 51 10.14 3.12 -20.38
C ILE A 51 11.64 2.87 -20.45
N LEU A 52 12.35 3.75 -21.17
CA LEU A 52 13.81 3.79 -21.17
C LEU A 52 14.32 4.46 -19.88
N ILE A 53 15.05 3.69 -19.07
CA ILE A 53 15.65 4.15 -17.82
C ILE A 53 17.14 4.39 -18.06
N GLU A 54 17.51 5.66 -18.13
CA GLU A 54 18.90 6.09 -18.34
C GLU A 54 19.81 5.71 -17.14
N PRO A 55 21.12 5.51 -17.37
CA PRO A 55 22.06 5.13 -16.32
C PRO A 55 22.04 6.06 -15.09
N GLU A 56 21.78 7.35 -15.30
CA GLU A 56 21.73 8.37 -14.25
C GLU A 56 20.55 8.18 -13.26
N LYS A 57 19.52 7.43 -13.69
CA LYS A 57 18.31 7.10 -12.91
C LYS A 57 18.41 5.74 -12.21
N LEU A 58 19.59 5.12 -12.24
CA LEU A 58 19.86 3.84 -11.61
C LEU A 58 20.56 4.03 -10.26
N ALA A 59 20.16 3.24 -9.27
CA ALA A 59 20.85 3.18 -7.98
C ALA A 59 20.69 1.81 -7.32
N PHE A 60 21.65 1.46 -6.47
CA PHE A 60 21.55 0.24 -5.65
C PHE A 60 20.82 0.51 -4.34
N TYR A 61 19.96 -0.43 -3.96
CA TYR A 61 19.19 -0.40 -2.72
C TYR A 61 19.50 -1.64 -1.88
N GLU A 62 19.67 -1.45 -0.58
CA GLU A 62 19.92 -2.53 0.41
C GLU A 62 18.71 -2.72 1.35
N TYR A 63 17.55 -2.25 0.91
CA TYR A 63 16.31 -2.32 1.66
C TYR A 63 15.12 -2.43 0.72
N ARG A 64 14.01 -2.93 1.26
CA ARG A 64 12.69 -2.86 0.63
C ARG A 64 11.72 -2.14 1.55
N ILE A 65 10.71 -1.53 0.97
CA ILE A 65 9.57 -0.98 1.70
C ILE A 65 8.44 -1.99 1.62
N LYS A 66 7.88 -2.37 2.78
CA LYS A 66 6.69 -3.20 2.91
C LYS A 66 5.47 -2.33 3.23
N PHE A 67 4.31 -2.96 3.33
CA PHE A 67 3.06 -2.37 3.83
C PHE A 67 3.29 -1.37 4.98
N LEU A 68 2.60 -0.22 4.90
CA LEU A 68 2.73 0.94 5.79
C LEU A 68 4.12 1.55 5.84
N GLY A 69 4.81 1.58 4.70
CA GLY A 69 6.10 2.27 4.60
C GLY A 69 7.24 1.59 5.38
N ARG A 70 7.02 0.39 5.93
CA ARG A 70 8.01 -0.26 6.80
C ARG A 70 9.24 -0.68 6.01
N ARG A 71 10.37 -0.03 6.29
CA ARG A 71 11.66 -0.37 5.72
C ARG A 71 12.19 -1.68 6.32
N VAL A 72 12.59 -2.60 5.46
CA VAL A 72 13.19 -3.89 5.84
C VAL A 72 14.51 -4.06 5.09
N LYS A 73 15.55 -4.54 5.77
CA LYS A 73 16.83 -4.86 5.15
C LYS A 73 16.65 -5.91 4.06
N ALA A 74 17.34 -5.74 2.94
CA ALA A 74 17.32 -6.66 1.82
C ALA A 74 18.73 -6.83 1.24
N GLU A 75 18.91 -7.86 0.44
CA GLU A 75 20.11 -7.97 -0.39
C GLU A 75 20.24 -6.76 -1.32
N ARG A 76 21.47 -6.35 -1.59
CA ARG A 76 21.78 -5.25 -2.49
C ARG A 76 21.22 -5.55 -3.88
N HIS A 77 20.37 -4.67 -4.41
CA HIS A 77 19.72 -4.84 -5.71
C HIS A 77 19.62 -3.54 -6.48
N LEU A 78 19.72 -3.63 -7.80
CA LEU A 78 19.62 -2.49 -8.70
C LEU A 78 18.15 -2.10 -8.88
N ARG A 79 17.86 -0.81 -8.77
CA ARG A 79 16.54 -0.25 -9.06
C ARG A 79 16.67 0.97 -9.96
N GLY A 80 15.65 1.20 -10.78
CA GLY A 80 15.57 2.34 -11.70
C GLY A 80 14.35 3.22 -11.42
N CYS A 81 14.52 4.53 -11.56
CA CYS A 81 13.43 5.50 -11.39
C CYS A 81 12.44 5.44 -12.56
N ILE A 82 11.25 4.94 -12.22
CA ILE A 82 9.96 4.89 -12.89
C ILE A 82 9.24 6.19 -13.22
N CYS A 83 9.17 6.94 -12.14
CA CYS A 83 8.22 7.98 -11.85
C CYS A 83 8.99 9.16 -11.33
N ASP A 84 8.37 10.31 -11.48
CA ASP A 84 8.98 11.59 -11.15
C ASP A 84 7.86 12.49 -10.67
N THR A 85 7.65 12.48 -9.35
CA THR A 85 6.66 13.32 -8.68
C THR A 85 6.90 14.80 -8.97
N SER A 86 8.15 15.23 -9.17
CA SER A 86 8.48 16.62 -9.53
C SER A 86 7.94 17.03 -10.92
N LYS A 87 7.69 16.05 -11.79
CA LYS A 87 7.09 16.22 -13.12
C LYS A 87 5.65 15.74 -13.21
N ARG A 88 4.97 15.49 -12.07
CA ARG A 88 3.61 14.93 -12.00
C ARG A 88 3.44 13.60 -12.74
N ARG A 89 4.50 12.78 -12.78
CA ARG A 89 4.42 11.41 -13.28
C ARG A 89 4.37 10.48 -12.07
N TYR A 90 3.16 10.18 -11.63
CA TYR A 90 2.92 9.37 -10.43
C TYR A 90 2.86 7.88 -10.76
N CYS A 91 3.22 7.08 -9.77
CA CYS A 91 3.26 5.63 -9.85
C CYS A 91 2.10 5.02 -9.08
N ILE A 92 1.48 3.97 -9.60
CA ILE A 92 0.55 3.11 -8.84
C ILE A 92 0.97 1.64 -8.96
N ASN A 93 0.48 0.80 -8.05
CA ASN A 93 0.67 -0.64 -8.13
C ASN A 93 -0.63 -1.29 -8.64
N LEU A 94 -0.53 -2.10 -9.68
CA LEU A 94 -1.52 -3.13 -9.98
C LEU A 94 -1.14 -4.41 -9.24
N CYS A 95 -2.15 -5.18 -8.81
CA CYS A 95 -1.88 -6.46 -8.16
C CYS A 95 -1.41 -7.52 -9.16
N CYS A 96 -1.86 -7.40 -10.41
CA CYS A 96 -1.63 -8.32 -11.51
C CYS A 96 -1.41 -7.55 -12.82
N GLU A 97 -1.03 -8.25 -13.88
CA GLU A 97 -0.89 -7.62 -15.19
C GLU A 97 -2.22 -7.13 -15.77
N VAL A 98 -2.13 -6.21 -16.73
CA VAL A 98 -3.31 -5.79 -17.50
C VAL A 98 -3.89 -7.00 -18.24
N GLY A 99 -5.19 -7.24 -18.08
CA GLY A 99 -5.87 -8.44 -18.58
C GLY A 99 -5.96 -9.59 -17.58
N GLU A 100 -5.40 -9.43 -16.38
CA GLU A 100 -5.50 -10.39 -15.28
C GLU A 100 -6.29 -9.81 -14.08
N THR A 101 -6.74 -10.69 -13.19
CA THR A 101 -7.32 -10.36 -11.89
C THR A 101 -6.68 -11.20 -10.79
N TYR A 102 -6.59 -10.64 -9.59
CA TYR A 102 -6.07 -11.35 -8.44
C TYR A 102 -7.13 -12.27 -7.81
N ASN A 103 -6.87 -13.58 -7.81
CA ASN A 103 -7.75 -14.57 -7.18
C ASN A 103 -7.31 -14.84 -5.73
N LYS A 104 -8.16 -14.48 -4.76
CA LYS A 104 -7.90 -14.66 -3.32
C LYS A 104 -7.75 -16.13 -2.91
N THR A 105 -8.43 -17.05 -3.58
CA THR A 105 -8.43 -18.48 -3.28
C THR A 105 -7.13 -19.14 -3.74
N SER A 106 -6.71 -18.88 -4.98
CA SER A 106 -5.46 -19.42 -5.51
C SER A 106 -4.22 -18.61 -5.09
N THR A 107 -4.42 -17.39 -4.58
CA THR A 107 -3.37 -16.41 -4.22
C THR A 107 -2.46 -16.06 -5.39
N ARG A 108 -3.02 -16.00 -6.60
CA ARG A 108 -2.30 -15.78 -7.86
C ARG A 108 -3.11 -14.89 -8.79
N CYS A 109 -2.41 -14.34 -9.76
CA CYS A 109 -3.01 -13.65 -10.89
C CYS A 109 -3.56 -14.69 -11.87
N GLU A 110 -4.78 -14.45 -12.35
CA GLU A 110 -5.47 -15.30 -13.30
C GLU A 110 -5.98 -14.43 -14.47
N PRO A 111 -5.95 -14.93 -15.72
CA PRO A 111 -6.49 -14.20 -16.85
C PRO A 111 -7.98 -13.87 -16.64
N MET A 112 -8.39 -12.67 -17.05
CA MET A 112 -9.80 -12.32 -17.05
C MET A 112 -10.59 -13.22 -18.02
N PRO A 113 -11.89 -13.46 -17.75
CA PRO A 113 -12.73 -14.20 -18.67
C PRO A 113 -12.74 -13.57 -20.07
N VAL A 114 -12.67 -14.38 -21.13
CA VAL A 114 -12.50 -13.94 -22.54
C VAL A 114 -13.53 -12.89 -22.99
N LEU A 115 -14.76 -12.97 -22.47
CA LEU A 115 -15.85 -12.06 -22.82
C LEU A 115 -15.87 -10.77 -21.97
N SER A 116 -14.91 -10.61 -21.06
CA SER A 116 -14.82 -9.46 -20.16
C SER A 116 -13.65 -8.57 -20.57
N SER A 117 -13.91 -7.27 -20.71
CA SER A 117 -12.86 -6.28 -20.90
C SER A 117 -12.23 -5.90 -19.56
N TRP A 118 -10.93 -5.61 -19.58
CA TRP A 118 -10.24 -5.07 -18.42
C TRP A 118 -10.73 -3.62 -18.17
N PRO A 119 -11.24 -3.30 -16.97
CA PRO A 119 -11.79 -1.98 -16.68
C PRO A 119 -10.68 -0.93 -16.65
N MET A 120 -10.80 0.11 -17.47
CA MET A 120 -9.80 1.18 -17.52
C MET A 120 -10.11 2.37 -16.61
N GLN A 121 -11.37 2.54 -16.22
CA GLN A 121 -11.83 3.74 -15.52
C GLN A 121 -11.81 3.55 -14.00
N ILE A 122 -11.31 4.54 -13.28
CA ILE A 122 -11.34 4.59 -11.81
C ILE A 122 -11.74 5.99 -11.32
N PRO A 123 -12.56 6.11 -10.26
CA PRO A 123 -12.80 7.39 -9.62
C PRO A 123 -11.54 7.90 -8.92
N MET A 124 -11.27 9.19 -9.06
CA MET A 124 -10.11 9.88 -8.54
C MET A 124 -10.48 11.27 -8.03
N VAL A 125 -9.75 11.74 -7.02
CA VAL A 125 -9.80 13.11 -6.50
C VAL A 125 -8.58 13.88 -7.01
N LEU A 126 -8.82 14.93 -7.80
CA LEU A 126 -7.77 15.83 -8.26
C LEU A 126 -7.25 16.70 -7.11
N MET A 127 -6.06 17.29 -7.26
CA MET A 127 -5.49 18.20 -6.24
C MET A 127 -6.39 19.40 -5.89
N ASN A 128 -7.32 19.77 -6.79
CA ASN A 128 -8.30 20.82 -6.55
C ASN A 128 -9.57 20.34 -5.79
N GLY A 129 -9.62 19.08 -5.36
CA GLY A 129 -10.74 18.45 -4.67
C GLY A 129 -11.86 17.92 -5.58
N THR A 130 -11.73 18.03 -6.91
CA THR A 130 -12.76 17.58 -7.85
C THR A 130 -12.69 16.07 -8.04
N LYS A 131 -13.86 15.40 -7.99
CA LYS A 131 -13.99 13.98 -8.27
C LYS A 131 -14.19 13.75 -9.77
N VAL A 132 -13.36 12.92 -10.38
CA VAL A 132 -13.39 12.61 -11.81
C VAL A 132 -13.18 11.12 -12.03
N ASN A 133 -13.71 10.56 -13.12
CA ASN A 133 -13.33 9.24 -13.60
C ASN A 133 -12.25 9.41 -14.67
N VAL A 134 -11.13 8.71 -14.49
CA VAL A 134 -9.99 8.76 -15.42
C VAL A 134 -9.62 7.37 -15.90
N ALA A 135 -9.03 7.31 -17.11
CA ALA A 135 -8.32 6.13 -17.56
C ALA A 135 -7.06 5.94 -16.72
N LEU A 136 -7.03 4.88 -15.88
CA LEU A 136 -5.97 4.64 -14.90
C LEU A 136 -4.58 4.60 -15.55
N LEU A 137 -4.47 3.90 -16.68
CA LEU A 137 -3.19 3.67 -17.36
C LEU A 137 -2.70 4.89 -18.15
N ASP A 138 -3.58 5.84 -18.47
CA ASP A 138 -3.19 7.09 -19.11
C ASP A 138 -2.68 8.10 -18.07
N HIS A 139 -3.18 8.01 -16.84
CA HIS A 139 -2.84 8.94 -15.76
C HIS A 139 -1.60 8.49 -14.96
N PHE A 140 -1.41 7.19 -14.77
CA PHE A 140 -0.33 6.66 -13.93
C PHE A 140 0.61 5.73 -14.69
N VAL A 141 1.88 5.77 -14.30
CA VAL A 141 2.81 4.67 -14.59
C VAL A 141 2.54 3.56 -13.59
N TYR A 142 2.24 2.36 -14.06
CA TYR A 142 1.93 1.25 -13.17
C TYR A 142 3.13 0.30 -12.99
N LYS A 143 3.21 -0.27 -11.79
CA LYS A 143 4.05 -1.42 -11.45
C LYS A 143 3.15 -2.60 -11.12
N VAL A 144 3.68 -3.82 -11.19
CA VAL A 144 2.99 -5.00 -10.67
C VAL A 144 3.66 -5.41 -9.38
N ASP A 145 2.95 -5.25 -8.26
CA ASP A 145 3.43 -5.64 -6.94
C ASP A 145 2.26 -5.80 -5.96
N LEU A 146 2.37 -6.76 -5.05
CA LEU A 146 1.37 -7.01 -4.01
C LEU A 146 1.84 -6.36 -2.69
N PRO A 147 0.94 -5.68 -1.94
CA PRO A 147 1.32 -5.06 -0.67
C PRO A 147 1.71 -6.11 0.40
N CYS A 148 1.17 -7.34 0.29
CA CYS A 148 1.52 -8.51 1.08
C CYS A 148 1.02 -9.80 0.44
N LYS A 149 1.30 -10.94 1.09
CA LYS A 149 0.94 -12.29 0.59
C LYS A 149 -0.56 -12.55 0.42
N LYS A 150 -1.41 -11.87 1.19
CA LYS A 150 -2.86 -12.10 1.22
C LYS A 150 -3.58 -10.76 1.39
N PRO A 151 -3.64 -9.94 0.34
CA PRO A 151 -4.38 -8.69 0.39
C PRO A 151 -5.89 -8.95 0.37
N GLU A 152 -6.66 -7.99 0.86
CA GLU A 152 -8.13 -7.99 0.88
C GLU A 152 -8.67 -6.76 0.16
N TRP A 153 -9.86 -6.91 -0.43
CA TRP A 153 -10.53 -5.85 -1.18
C TRP A 153 -10.97 -4.73 -0.25
N LEU A 154 -10.63 -3.50 -0.62
CA LEU A 154 -11.22 -2.29 -0.06
C LEU A 154 -12.45 -1.94 -0.88
N LEU A 155 -13.62 -2.39 -0.43
CA LEU A 155 -14.88 -2.17 -1.13
C LEU A 155 -15.49 -0.85 -0.67
N ILE A 156 -15.81 0.06 -1.61
CA ILE A 156 -16.37 1.39 -1.31
C ILE A 156 -17.59 1.32 -0.38
N GLU A 157 -18.38 0.26 -0.48
CA GLU A 157 -19.60 0.03 0.32
C GLU A 157 -19.31 -0.22 1.80
N ASN A 158 -18.16 -0.81 2.14
CA ASN A 158 -17.78 -1.17 3.51
C ASN A 158 -16.66 -0.29 4.06
N GLU A 159 -15.77 0.15 3.17
CA GLU A 159 -14.57 0.92 3.47
C GLU A 159 -14.46 2.00 2.39
N PRO A 160 -15.18 3.12 2.52
CA PRO A 160 -15.18 4.17 1.51
C PRO A 160 -13.76 4.71 1.36
N TRP A 161 -13.28 4.75 0.11
CA TRP A 161 -11.93 5.19 -0.22
C TRP A 161 -11.92 6.20 -1.35
N GLU A 162 -10.86 7.00 -1.41
CA GLU A 162 -10.58 7.97 -2.44
C GLU A 162 -9.14 7.78 -2.95
N LEU A 163 -8.98 7.66 -4.27
CA LEU A 163 -7.66 7.66 -4.89
C LEU A 163 -7.32 9.09 -5.30
N ASN A 164 -6.22 9.61 -4.78
CA ASN A 164 -5.73 10.94 -5.12
C ASN A 164 -4.89 10.93 -6.39
N GLU A 165 -4.80 12.09 -7.04
CA GLU A 165 -4.01 12.33 -8.25
C GLU A 165 -2.52 11.96 -8.11
N ASP A 166 -1.98 12.01 -6.89
CA ASP A 166 -0.60 11.65 -6.56
C ASP A 166 -0.39 10.13 -6.32
N GLY A 167 -1.47 9.34 -6.37
CA GLY A 167 -1.45 7.90 -6.09
C GLY A 167 -1.53 7.56 -4.61
N ILE A 168 -1.86 8.49 -3.72
CA ILE A 168 -2.20 8.17 -2.33
C ILE A 168 -3.65 7.69 -2.28
N LEU A 169 -3.89 6.56 -1.63
CA LEU A 169 -5.24 6.04 -1.40
C LEU A 169 -5.69 6.39 0.02
N GLN A 170 -6.74 7.19 0.14
CA GLN A 170 -7.30 7.62 1.41
C GLN A 170 -8.49 6.76 1.79
N ILE A 171 -8.57 6.34 3.05
CA ILE A 171 -9.71 5.62 3.60
C ILE A 171 -10.52 6.61 4.44
N LEU A 172 -11.77 6.86 4.02
CA LEU A 172 -12.61 7.94 4.54
C LEU A 172 -13.26 7.60 5.88
N GLU A 173 -13.60 6.32 6.11
CA GLU A 173 -14.26 5.93 7.35
C GLU A 173 -13.22 5.55 8.40
N LYS A 174 -12.88 6.56 9.22
CA LYS A 174 -12.16 6.37 10.49
C LYS A 174 -13.12 5.72 11.48
N SER A 175 -13.25 4.39 11.48
CA SER A 175 -13.78 3.74 12.69
C SER A 175 -12.85 4.08 13.87
N ASP A 176 -13.35 4.13 15.10
CA ASP A 176 -12.55 4.35 16.33
C ASP A 176 -11.41 3.32 16.52
N ALA A 177 -11.33 2.31 15.65
CA ALA A 177 -10.28 1.30 15.59
C ALA A 177 -9.24 1.54 14.45
N VAL A 178 -9.43 2.54 13.59
CA VAL A 178 -8.45 2.92 12.57
C VAL A 178 -7.38 3.78 13.22
N ILE A 179 -6.20 3.18 13.41
CA ILE A 179 -4.99 3.91 13.80
C ILE A 179 -4.77 5.02 12.76
N ASP A 180 -4.52 6.27 13.18
CA ASP A 180 -4.37 7.43 12.27
C ASP A 180 -3.37 7.17 11.11
N ASP A 181 -2.37 6.31 11.32
CA ASP A 181 -1.38 5.87 10.32
C ASP A 181 -1.96 5.07 9.13
N TYR A 182 -3.22 4.63 9.19
CA TYR A 182 -3.88 3.84 8.13
C TYR A 182 -4.84 4.67 7.25
N ALA A 183 -5.07 5.94 7.60
CA ALA A 183 -5.95 6.80 6.82
C ALA A 183 -5.41 7.04 5.40
N ASP A 184 -4.09 7.15 5.25
CA ASP A 184 -3.42 7.41 3.97
C ASP A 184 -2.49 6.24 3.60
N LEU A 185 -2.88 5.48 2.58
CA LEU A 185 -2.10 4.38 2.04
C LEU A 185 -1.26 4.86 0.85
N GLY A 186 0.04 4.96 1.08
CA GLY A 186 1.00 5.12 0.00
C GLY A 186 1.02 3.92 -0.96
N THR A 187 1.60 4.11 -2.14
CA THR A 187 1.53 3.16 -3.27
C THR A 187 2.11 1.77 -3.01
N VAL A 188 2.91 1.58 -1.95
CA VAL A 188 3.43 0.27 -1.50
C VAL A 188 2.46 -0.50 -0.60
N SER A 189 1.43 0.17 -0.10
CA SER A 189 0.49 -0.35 0.90
C SER A 189 -0.81 -0.89 0.28
N TYR A 190 -1.03 -0.62 -1.01
CA TYR A 190 -2.17 -1.13 -1.75
C TYR A 190 -1.73 -1.57 -3.15
N CYS A 191 -2.61 -2.29 -3.83
CA CYS A 191 -2.53 -2.53 -5.26
C CYS A 191 -3.94 -2.51 -5.86
N ILE A 192 -4.09 -2.24 -7.16
CA ILE A 192 -5.39 -2.16 -7.84
C ILE A 192 -5.58 -3.39 -8.74
N THR A 193 -6.78 -3.95 -8.76
CA THR A 193 -7.13 -5.07 -9.63
C THR A 193 -8.63 -5.03 -9.99
N PRO A 194 -9.04 -5.63 -11.13
CA PRO A 194 -10.45 -5.79 -11.47
C PRO A 194 -11.16 -6.70 -10.47
N TYR A 195 -12.34 -6.28 -10.04
CA TYR A 195 -13.27 -7.08 -9.23
C TYR A 195 -14.66 -7.02 -9.86
N LEU A 196 -15.45 -8.07 -9.67
CA LEU A 196 -16.84 -8.13 -10.13
C LEU A 196 -17.77 -7.89 -8.94
N PRO A 197 -18.39 -6.69 -8.84
CA PRO A 197 -19.38 -6.41 -7.80
C PRO A 197 -20.58 -7.35 -7.92
N ASN A 198 -21.23 -7.70 -6.81
CA ASN A 198 -22.51 -8.40 -6.89
C ASN A 198 -23.61 -7.50 -7.48
N SER A 199 -23.48 -6.19 -7.32
CA SER A 199 -24.44 -5.18 -7.78
C SER A 199 -24.40 -4.91 -9.28
N THR A 200 -23.25 -5.13 -9.93
CA THR A 200 -23.06 -4.86 -11.37
C THR A 200 -22.51 -6.09 -12.07
N LYS A 201 -22.98 -6.38 -13.29
CA LYS A 201 -22.47 -7.51 -14.08
C LYS A 201 -21.15 -7.22 -14.81
N ASN A 202 -20.48 -6.13 -14.46
CA ASN A 202 -19.28 -5.65 -15.13
C ASN A 202 -18.13 -5.53 -14.13
N TYR A 203 -16.91 -5.81 -14.58
CA TYR A 203 -15.72 -5.60 -13.76
C TYR A 203 -15.50 -4.11 -13.53
N VAL A 204 -15.11 -3.76 -12.31
CA VAL A 204 -14.66 -2.43 -11.92
C VAL A 204 -13.30 -2.53 -11.23
N LEU A 205 -12.52 -1.47 -11.27
CA LEU A 205 -11.25 -1.42 -10.54
C LEU A 205 -11.51 -1.17 -9.06
N ALA A 206 -10.89 -1.97 -8.20
CA ALA A 206 -10.88 -1.73 -6.76
C ALA A 206 -9.47 -1.95 -6.19
N PRO A 207 -9.09 -1.16 -5.18
CA PRO A 207 -7.86 -1.38 -4.45
C PRO A 207 -7.98 -2.58 -3.52
N MET A 208 -6.85 -3.24 -3.30
CA MET A 208 -6.65 -4.22 -2.25
C MET A 208 -5.52 -3.76 -1.34
N SER A 209 -5.68 -3.93 -0.04
CA SER A 209 -4.65 -3.64 0.97
C SER A 209 -4.40 -4.86 1.85
N CYS A 210 -3.40 -4.78 2.71
CA CYS A 210 -3.18 -5.84 3.69
C CYS A 210 -4.18 -5.73 4.84
N PRO A 211 -4.74 -6.86 5.29
CA PRO A 211 -5.59 -6.83 6.47
C PRO A 211 -4.75 -6.36 7.64
N ILE A 212 -5.18 -5.26 8.28
CA ILE A 212 -4.65 -4.92 9.59
C ILE A 212 -5.16 -6.00 10.52
N LYS A 213 -4.25 -6.85 10.98
CA LYS A 213 -4.55 -7.67 12.14
C LYS A 213 -4.71 -6.68 13.28
N ASN A 214 -5.95 -6.36 13.61
CA ASN A 214 -6.30 -5.88 14.93
C ASN A 214 -5.94 -7.04 15.88
N GLU A 215 -4.67 -7.13 16.27
CA GLU A 215 -4.35 -7.75 17.54
C GLU A 215 -5.20 -6.99 18.53
N LYS A 216 -6.24 -7.64 19.08
CA LYS A 216 -7.08 -7.02 20.11
C LYS A 216 -6.12 -6.45 21.13
N THR A 217 -6.01 -5.12 21.16
CA THR A 217 -5.10 -4.45 22.09
C THR A 217 -5.44 -5.00 23.47
N PHE A 218 -4.44 -5.36 24.27
CA PHE A 218 -4.66 -5.90 25.61
C PHE A 218 -5.73 -5.09 26.39
N LEU A 219 -5.75 -3.77 26.19
CA LEU A 219 -6.74 -2.83 26.68
C LEU A 219 -8.20 -3.09 26.23
N MET A 220 -8.44 -3.42 24.95
CA MET A 220 -9.78 -3.77 24.46
C MET A 220 -10.27 -5.09 25.04
N THR A 221 -9.36 -6.06 25.23
CA THR A 221 -9.67 -7.33 25.89
C THR A 221 -10.00 -7.12 27.37
N LEU A 222 -9.24 -6.26 28.07
CA LEU A 222 -9.51 -5.88 29.46
C LEU A 222 -10.85 -5.15 29.60
N ASN A 223 -11.18 -4.20 28.72
CA ASN A 223 -12.43 -3.45 28.82
C ASN A 223 -13.65 -4.36 28.61
N THR A 224 -13.56 -5.27 27.63
CA THR A 224 -14.61 -6.27 27.40
C THR A 224 -14.78 -7.17 28.63
N TYR A 225 -13.66 -7.66 29.20
CA TYR A 225 -13.68 -8.51 30.38
C TYR A 225 -14.18 -7.75 31.63
N SER A 226 -13.79 -6.49 31.80
CA SER A 226 -14.19 -5.63 32.91
C SER A 226 -15.70 -5.35 32.90
N MET A 227 -16.29 -5.12 31.73
CA MET A 227 -17.75 -4.99 31.58
C MET A 227 -18.45 -6.29 31.98
N THR A 228 -17.99 -7.45 31.49
CA THR A 228 -18.60 -8.74 31.81
C THR A 228 -18.49 -9.09 33.30
N VAL A 229 -17.34 -8.85 33.92
CA VAL A 229 -17.10 -9.07 35.35
C VAL A 229 -18.03 -8.19 36.19
N SER A 230 -18.20 -6.91 35.82
CA SER A 230 -19.10 -5.99 36.52
C SER A 230 -20.55 -6.47 36.52
N VAL A 231 -21.03 -7.01 35.39
CA VAL A 231 -22.38 -7.58 35.27
C VAL A 231 -22.56 -8.80 36.18
N ILE A 232 -21.55 -9.67 36.27
CA ILE A 232 -21.58 -10.85 37.14
C ILE A 232 -21.68 -10.46 38.62
N PHE A 233 -21.10 -9.34 39.05
CA PHE A 233 -21.22 -8.86 40.44
C PHE A 233 -22.53 -8.10 40.72
N LEU A 234 -23.11 -7.46 39.71
CA LEU A 234 -24.39 -6.74 39.86
C LEU A 234 -25.60 -7.68 39.94
N ILE A 235 -25.57 -8.83 39.28
CA ILE A 235 -26.71 -9.77 39.29
C ILE A 235 -26.98 -10.34 40.70
N PRO A 236 -25.99 -10.87 41.46
CA PRO A 236 -26.20 -11.36 42.81
C PRO A 236 -26.64 -10.28 43.79
N THR A 237 -26.12 -9.05 43.65
CA THR A 237 -26.50 -7.93 44.53
C THR A 237 -27.95 -7.51 44.30
N ILE A 238 -28.42 -7.50 43.04
CA ILE A 238 -29.84 -7.30 42.70
C ILE A 238 -30.70 -8.43 43.27
N ILE A 239 -30.28 -9.69 43.14
CA ILE A 239 -31.01 -10.85 43.67
C ILE A 239 -31.15 -10.77 45.19
N ILE A 240 -30.06 -10.47 45.91
CA ILE A 240 -30.07 -10.29 47.36
C ILE A 240 -31.02 -9.15 47.76
N TYR A 241 -31.00 -8.04 47.02
CA TYR A 241 -31.87 -6.90 47.30
C TYR A 241 -33.36 -7.25 47.11
N ILE A 242 -33.71 -8.06 46.10
CA ILE A 242 -35.07 -8.55 45.87
C ILE A 242 -35.50 -9.52 46.99
N LEU A 243 -34.63 -10.44 47.41
CA LEU A 243 -34.91 -11.39 48.49
C LEU A 243 -35.07 -10.68 49.85
N LEU A 244 -34.21 -9.70 50.16
CA LEU A 244 -34.33 -8.87 51.36
C LEU A 244 -35.58 -7.98 51.33
N LYS A 245 -35.99 -7.49 50.15
CA LYS A 245 -37.26 -6.76 50.01
C LYS A 245 -38.47 -7.65 50.31
N SER A 246 -38.44 -8.92 49.93
CA SER A 246 -39.48 -9.90 50.29
C SER A 246 -39.56 -10.10 51.81
N LEU A 247 -38.41 -10.21 52.50
CA LEU A 247 -38.34 -10.22 53.96
C LEU A 247 -38.88 -8.91 54.58
N ARG A 248 -38.55 -7.76 53.99
CA ARG A 248 -39.04 -6.45 54.45
C ARG A 248 -40.55 -6.28 54.28
N SER A 249 -41.14 -6.80 53.19
CA SER A 249 -42.61 -6.82 53.03
C SER A 249 -43.30 -7.78 54.00
N SER A 250 -42.63 -8.86 54.41
CA SER A 250 -43.15 -9.79 55.42
C SER A 250 -43.09 -9.20 56.84
N ILE A 251 -42.08 -8.37 57.14
CA ILE A 251 -41.94 -7.68 58.43
C ILE A 251 -42.88 -6.46 58.52
N SER A 252 -43.12 -5.75 57.40
CA SER A 252 -44.06 -4.62 57.34
C SER A 252 -45.54 -5.01 57.38
N GLY A 253 -45.87 -6.31 57.25
CA GLY A 253 -47.23 -6.85 57.35
C GLY A 253 -47.62 -7.33 58.76
N ARG A 254 -46.78 -7.09 59.77
CA ARG A 254 -47.09 -7.32 61.20
C ARG A 254 -46.79 -6.07 62.05
N MET A 255 -47.31 -4.93 61.62
CA MET A 255 -47.59 -3.78 62.50
C MET A 255 -49.02 -3.33 62.24
#